data_AF-A0A820G9N1-F1
#
_entry.id   AF-A0A820G9N1-F1
#
_cell.length_a   1.000
_cell.length_b   1.000
_cell.length_c   1.000
_cell.angle_alpha   90.00
_cell.angle_beta   90.00
_cell.angle_gamma   90.00
#
_symmetry.space_group_name_H-M   'P 1'
#
loop_
_entity.id
_entity.type
_entity.pdbx_description
1 polymer ?
#
loop_
_entity_poly.entity_id
_entity_poly.type
_entity_poly.pdbx_seq_one_letter_code
_entity_poly.pdbx_strand_id
1 'polypeptide(L)'
;MVRKWEILESKNRFYCDGRCITGHSLGVFILALVLIIVTSGLFFAFDCPYLTKRLSPAVPVFAAILFLCVICFIFRTACSDPGILPRGTSDEVLYLERSTDISNSPHNVALPGRTIEVQMQSGHVIQLKFCSTCKIFRPPRVSHCSLCDACI
;
A
#
# COMPACT_ATOMS: atom_id res chain seq x y z
N MET A 1 -12.78 -0.70 -23.85
CA MET A 1 -11.96 -1.38 -22.82
C MET A 1 -11.76 -0.40 -21.68
N VAL A 2 -12.29 -0.68 -20.50
CA VAL A 2 -12.08 0.14 -19.29
C VAL A 2 -10.72 -0.24 -18.69
N ARG A 3 -9.90 0.74 -18.28
CA ARG A 3 -8.59 0.45 -17.70
C ARG A 3 -8.78 -0.04 -16.26
N LYS A 4 -8.05 -1.07 -15.83
CA LYS A 4 -8.22 -1.68 -14.50
C LYS A 4 -8.10 -0.70 -13.34
N TRP A 5 -7.27 0.34 -13.47
CA TRP A 5 -7.10 1.37 -12.44
C TRP A 5 -8.28 2.34 -12.34
N GLU A 6 -9.11 2.46 -13.37
CA GLU A 6 -10.32 3.30 -13.37
C GLU A 6 -11.48 2.63 -12.61
N ILE A 7 -11.45 1.30 -12.51
CA ILE A 7 -12.45 0.47 -11.81
C ILE A 7 -12.14 0.39 -10.31
N LEU A 8 -10.94 0.81 -9.91
CA LEU A 8 -10.47 0.67 -8.55
C LEU A 8 -11.04 1.79 -7.66
N GLU A 9 -12.08 1.46 -6.91
CA GLU A 9 -12.67 2.34 -5.89
C GLU A 9 -11.72 2.45 -4.67
N SER A 10 -10.71 3.31 -4.77
CA SER A 10 -9.79 3.65 -3.68
C SER A 10 -9.59 5.16 -3.59
N LYS A 11 -9.12 5.66 -2.44
CA LYS A 11 -8.77 7.07 -2.25
C LYS A 11 -7.39 7.45 -2.81
N ASN A 12 -6.69 6.50 -3.43
CA ASN A 12 -5.36 6.72 -3.98
C ASN A 12 -5.42 7.52 -5.28
N ARG A 13 -4.38 8.30 -5.54
CA ARG A 13 -4.25 9.09 -6.78
C ARG A 13 -3.36 8.35 -7.77
N PHE A 14 -3.85 8.21 -8.99
CA PHE A 14 -3.14 7.60 -10.11
C PHE A 14 -2.50 8.68 -10.99
N TYR A 15 -1.22 8.52 -11.27
CA TYR A 15 -0.44 9.36 -12.17
C TYR A 15 0.17 8.50 -13.28
N CYS A 16 0.61 9.14 -14.37
CA CYS A 16 1.30 8.48 -15.49
C CYS A 16 0.50 7.29 -16.07
N ASP A 17 -0.77 7.50 -16.43
CA ASP A 17 -1.67 6.45 -16.97
C ASP A 17 -1.86 5.22 -16.05
N GLY A 18 -1.70 5.40 -14.73
CA GLY A 18 -1.83 4.34 -13.73
C GLY A 18 -0.52 3.64 -13.37
N ARG A 19 0.62 4.13 -13.87
CA ARG A 19 1.96 3.58 -13.54
C ARG A 19 2.49 4.05 -12.17
N CYS A 20 2.00 5.17 -11.67
CA CYS A 20 2.37 5.69 -10.37
C CYS A 20 1.10 5.78 -9.51
N ILE A 21 1.07 5.01 -8.42
CA ILE A 21 -0.02 5.06 -7.45
C ILE A 21 0.52 5.76 -6.22
N THR A 22 -0.10 6.87 -5.85
CA THR A 22 0.31 7.67 -4.69
C THR A 22 -0.80 7.68 -3.66
N GLY A 23 -0.39 7.71 -2.39
CA GLY A 23 -1.33 7.77 -1.26
C GLY A 23 -2.14 9.06 -1.23
N HIS A 24 -3.16 9.08 -0.37
CA HIS A 24 -4.11 10.18 -0.24
C HIS A 24 -3.44 11.54 0.07
N SER A 25 -2.41 11.56 0.93
CA SER A 25 -1.77 12.79 1.43
C SER A 25 -0.42 13.10 0.76
N LEU A 26 -0.47 13.75 -0.40
CA LEU A 26 0.74 14.27 -1.09
C LEU A 26 1.56 15.25 -0.24
N GLY A 27 0.92 15.97 0.69
CA GLY A 27 1.60 16.95 1.55
C GLY A 27 2.72 16.36 2.41
N VAL A 28 2.52 15.17 2.97
CA VAL A 28 3.54 14.51 3.81
C VAL A 28 4.74 14.08 2.96
N PHE A 29 4.48 13.59 1.75
CA PHE A 29 5.53 13.23 0.79
C PHE A 29 6.35 14.45 0.37
N ILE A 30 5.68 15.55 0.02
CA ILE A 30 6.35 16.81 -0.37
C ILE A 30 7.17 17.34 0.80
N LEU A 31 6.64 17.33 2.02
CA LEU A 31 7.36 17.75 3.22
C LEU A 31 8.63 16.91 3.44
N ALA A 32 8.53 15.58 3.35
CA ALA A 32 9.69 14.69 3.48
C ALA A 32 10.75 14.97 2.40
N LEU A 33 10.32 15.16 1.15
CA LEU A 33 11.21 15.47 0.03
C LEU A 33 11.95 16.80 0.26
N VAL A 34 11.23 17.85 0.67
CA VAL A 34 11.80 19.16 0.98
C VAL A 34 12.81 19.05 2.12
N LEU A 35 12.47 18.39 3.22
CA LEU A 35 13.36 18.22 4.37
C LEU A 35 14.66 17.51 3.96
N ILE A 36 14.58 16.47 3.14
CA ILE A 36 15.75 15.71 2.68
C ILE A 36 16.62 16.56 1.75
N ILE A 37 16.01 17.27 0.79
CA ILE A 37 16.76 18.14 -0.13
C ILE A 37 17.45 19.27 0.62
N VAL A 38 16.75 19.92 1.56
CA VAL A 38 17.30 21.06 2.32
C VAL A 38 18.44 20.60 3.23
N THR A 39 18.22 19.57 4.04
CA THR A 39 19.26 19.07 4.97
C THR A 39 20.49 18.55 4.23
N SER A 40 20.28 17.82 3.13
CA SER A 40 21.40 17.33 2.30
C SER A 40 22.10 18.48 1.60
N GLY A 41 21.36 19.45 1.07
CA GLY A 41 21.89 20.65 0.42
C GLY A 41 22.77 21.47 1.37
N LEU A 42 22.34 21.64 2.62
CA LEU A 42 23.13 22.31 3.67
C LEU A 42 24.44 21.56 3.93
N PHE A 43 24.38 20.23 4.07
CA PHE A 43 25.58 19.39 4.23
C PHE A 43 26.56 19.51 3.06
N PHE A 44 26.05 19.52 1.82
CA PHE A 44 26.90 19.71 0.63
C PHE A 44 27.48 21.12 0.53
N ALA A 45 26.75 22.14 0.98
CA ALA A 45 27.19 23.53 0.91
C ALA A 45 28.25 23.88 1.98
N PHE A 46 28.08 23.40 3.21
CA PHE A 46 28.90 23.82 4.35
C PHE A 46 29.96 22.79 4.74
N ASP A 47 29.58 21.52 4.89
CA ASP A 47 30.47 20.49 5.41
C ASP A 47 31.38 19.91 4.32
N CYS A 48 30.86 19.64 3.12
CA CYS A 48 31.64 19.00 2.05
C CYS A 48 32.91 19.77 1.63
N PRO A 49 32.93 21.12 1.51
CA PRO A 49 34.17 21.85 1.23
C PRO A 49 35.25 21.65 2.29
N TYR A 50 34.85 21.57 3.57
CA TYR A 50 35.77 21.31 4.67
C TYR A 50 36.28 19.86 4.64
N LEU A 51 35.38 18.88 4.48
CA LEU A 51 35.74 17.46 4.43
C LEU A 51 36.63 17.13 3.23
N THR A 52 36.40 17.76 2.07
CA THR A 52 37.20 17.56 0.86
C THR A 52 38.64 18.02 1.07
N LYS A 53 38.83 19.18 1.72
CA LYS A 53 40.16 19.77 1.94
C LYS A 53 40.95 19.11 3.07
N ARG A 54 40.27 18.58 4.09
CA ARG A 54 40.91 18.04 5.31
C ARG A 54 41.03 16.53 5.35
N LEU A 55 40.11 15.80 4.74
CA LEU A 55 40.02 14.35 4.88
C LEU A 55 40.21 13.65 3.54
N SER A 56 39.24 13.76 2.62
CA SER A 56 39.33 13.15 1.28
C SER A 56 38.13 13.59 0.41
N PRO A 57 38.32 13.79 -0.90
CA PRO A 57 37.22 13.98 -1.85
C PRO A 57 36.31 12.75 -2.00
N ALA A 58 36.71 11.57 -1.49
CA ALA A 58 35.85 10.38 -1.55
C ALA A 58 34.57 10.53 -0.72
N VAL A 59 34.61 11.27 0.39
CA VAL A 59 33.46 11.44 1.29
C VAL A 59 32.26 12.12 0.62
N PRO A 60 32.40 13.30 -0.01
CA PRO A 60 31.28 13.92 -0.73
C PRO A 60 30.79 13.08 -1.92
N VAL A 61 31.67 12.29 -2.56
CA VAL A 61 31.26 11.38 -3.65
C VAL A 61 30.32 10.29 -3.12
N PHE A 62 30.68 9.61 -2.03
CA PHE A 62 29.80 8.61 -1.41
C PHE A 62 28.50 9.23 -0.90
N ALA A 63 28.57 10.42 -0.29
CA ALA A 63 27.39 11.13 0.16
C ALA A 63 26.43 11.46 -1.01
N ALA A 64 26.96 11.89 -2.16
CA ALA A 64 26.16 12.19 -3.34
C ALA A 64 25.48 10.94 -3.91
N ILE A 65 26.19 9.80 -3.97
CA ILE A 65 25.62 8.52 -4.39
C ILE A 65 24.49 8.09 -3.45
N LEU A 66 24.72 8.14 -2.14
CA LEU A 66 23.71 7.79 -1.15
C LEU A 66 22.49 8.71 -1.22
N PHE A 67 22.70 10.02 -1.41
CA PHE A 67 21.61 10.98 -1.60
C PHE A 67 20.75 10.60 -2.83
N LEU A 68 21.38 10.29 -3.97
CA LEU A 68 20.66 9.83 -5.16
C LEU A 68 19.89 8.52 -4.89
N CYS A 69 20.49 7.56 -4.18
CA CYS A 69 19.80 6.32 -3.78
C CYS A 69 18.57 6.60 -2.91
N VAL A 70 18.68 7.51 -1.93
CA VAL A 70 17.56 7.92 -1.06
C VAL A 70 16.43 8.54 -1.87
N ILE A 71 16.75 9.47 -2.76
CA ILE A 71 15.76 10.11 -3.64
C ILE A 71 15.05 9.04 -4.49
N CYS A 72 15.81 8.15 -5.13
CA CYS A 72 15.25 7.04 -5.92
C CYS A 72 14.33 6.13 -5.09
N PHE A 73 14.73 5.75 -3.87
CA PHE A 73 13.90 4.91 -3.01
C PHE A 73 12.64 5.60 -2.52
N ILE A 74 12.69 6.91 -2.25
CA ILE A 74 11.52 7.69 -1.88
C ILE A 74 10.51 7.74 -3.02
N PHE A 75 10.96 8.02 -4.25
CA PHE A 75 10.06 8.00 -5.39
C PHE A 75 9.51 6.59 -5.68
N ARG A 76 10.34 5.56 -5.59
CA ARG A 76 9.89 4.18 -5.79
C ARG A 76 8.83 3.79 -4.76
N THR A 77 9.07 4.03 -3.48
CA THR A 77 8.12 3.69 -2.41
C THR A 77 6.84 4.50 -2.51
N ALA A 78 6.93 5.80 -2.82
CA ALA A 78 5.75 6.67 -2.93
C ALA A 78 4.87 6.41 -4.15
N CYS A 79 5.44 5.89 -5.24
CA CYS A 79 4.73 5.62 -6.49
C CYS A 79 4.38 4.14 -6.69
N SER A 80 4.78 3.25 -5.77
CA SER A 80 4.51 1.82 -5.88
C SER A 80 3.08 1.49 -5.47
N ASP A 81 2.47 0.56 -6.19
CA ASP A 81 1.20 -0.04 -5.80
C ASP A 81 1.36 -0.74 -4.44
N PRO A 82 0.57 -0.37 -3.42
CA PRO A 82 0.63 -1.06 -2.13
C PRO A 82 0.08 -2.50 -2.20
N GLY A 83 -0.60 -2.89 -3.29
CA GLY A 83 -1.19 -4.21 -3.48
C GLY A 83 -2.71 -4.19 -3.32
N ILE A 84 -3.39 -3.24 -3.96
CA ILE A 84 -4.82 -3.01 -3.75
C ILE A 84 -5.65 -4.17 -4.31
N LEU A 85 -6.50 -4.75 -3.46
CA LEU A 85 -7.44 -5.78 -3.86
C LEU A 85 -8.76 -5.16 -4.36
N PRO A 86 -9.29 -5.60 -5.53
CA PRO A 86 -10.56 -5.09 -6.05
C PRO A 86 -11.71 -5.39 -5.08
N ARG A 87 -12.71 -4.51 -5.06
CA ARG A 87 -13.92 -4.71 -4.26
C ARG A 87 -14.77 -5.83 -4.86
N GLY A 88 -15.51 -6.53 -4.00
CA GLY A 88 -16.40 -7.61 -4.42
C GLY A 88 -17.49 -7.06 -5.34
N THR A 89 -17.78 -7.78 -6.41
CA THR A 89 -18.87 -7.41 -7.33
C THR A 89 -20.23 -7.57 -6.64
N SER A 90 -21.24 -6.81 -7.06
CA SER A 90 -22.60 -6.91 -6.50
C SER A 90 -23.12 -8.35 -6.49
N ASP A 91 -22.81 -9.11 -7.53
CA ASP A 91 -23.26 -10.50 -7.69
C ASP A 91 -22.56 -11.45 -6.71
N GLU A 92 -21.26 -11.24 -6.46
CA GLU A 92 -20.52 -11.99 -5.43
C GLU A 92 -21.02 -11.68 -4.02
N VAL A 93 -21.37 -10.41 -3.76
CA VAL A 93 -21.95 -10.00 -2.48
C VAL A 93 -23.33 -10.63 -2.28
N LEU A 94 -24.17 -10.62 -3.31
CA LEU A 94 -25.49 -11.26 -3.27
C LEU A 94 -25.40 -12.79 -3.12
N TYR A 95 -24.41 -13.44 -3.74
CA TYR A 95 -24.16 -14.87 -3.53
C TYR A 95 -23.72 -15.16 -2.10
N LEU A 96 -22.85 -14.32 -1.53
CA LEU A 96 -22.44 -14.41 -0.13
C LEU A 96 -23.63 -14.20 0.82
N GLU A 97 -24.48 -13.21 0.59
CA GLU A 97 -25.68 -12.97 1.39
C GLU A 97 -26.71 -14.11 1.24
N ARG A 98 -26.90 -14.64 0.03
CA ARG A 98 -27.84 -15.75 -0.22
C ARG A 98 -27.36 -17.08 0.36
N SER A 99 -26.07 -17.39 0.25
CA SER A 99 -25.49 -18.57 0.91
C SER A 99 -25.54 -18.46 2.43
N THR A 100 -25.59 -17.23 2.95
CA THR A 100 -25.79 -16.93 4.36
C THR A 100 -27.19 -17.29 4.83
N ASP A 101 -28.23 -16.86 4.12
CA ASP A 101 -29.64 -17.14 4.48
C ASP A 101 -30.03 -18.62 4.36
N ILE A 102 -29.41 -19.36 3.45
CA ILE A 102 -29.72 -20.78 3.21
C ILE A 102 -29.12 -21.70 4.30
N SER A 103 -28.08 -21.26 5.02
CA SER A 103 -27.28 -22.10 5.94
C SER A 103 -27.74 -22.03 7.41
N ASN A 104 -29.03 -21.84 7.67
CA ASN A 104 -29.64 -21.95 9.01
C ASN A 104 -29.65 -23.40 9.55
N SER A 105 -28.51 -24.09 9.52
CA SER A 105 -28.24 -25.42 10.09
C SER A 105 -27.16 -25.27 11.18
N PRO A 106 -27.23 -26.00 12.32
CA PRO A 106 -26.47 -25.67 13.54
C PRO A 106 -24.96 -25.95 13.47
N HIS A 107 -24.42 -26.33 12.31
CA HIS A 107 -23.00 -26.56 12.11
C HIS A 107 -22.44 -25.72 10.96
N ASN A 108 -21.90 -24.57 11.37
CA ASN A 108 -20.89 -23.76 10.69
C ASN A 108 -21.34 -22.96 9.45
N VAL A 109 -21.22 -21.64 9.65
CA VAL A 109 -21.14 -20.57 8.65
C VAL A 109 -22.48 -20.10 8.07
N ALA A 110 -22.91 -18.93 8.54
CA ALA A 110 -22.75 -17.70 7.77
C ALA A 110 -23.60 -16.60 8.44
N LEU A 111 -22.94 -15.61 9.02
CA LEU A 111 -23.57 -14.41 9.56
C LEU A 111 -22.65 -13.25 9.17
N PRO A 112 -23.16 -12.09 8.72
CA PRO A 112 -22.34 -10.91 8.43
C PRO A 112 -21.76 -10.37 9.75
N GLY A 113 -20.62 -10.94 10.15
CA GLY A 113 -19.99 -10.69 11.44
C GLY A 113 -19.03 -11.79 11.92
N ARG A 114 -18.98 -12.97 11.27
CA ARG A 114 -18.10 -14.06 11.70
C ARG A 114 -17.18 -14.58 10.61
N THR A 115 -16.00 -14.99 11.08
CA THR A 115 -14.87 -15.50 10.32
C THR A 115 -15.21 -16.78 9.57
N ILE A 116 -14.74 -16.93 8.33
CA ILE A 116 -14.81 -18.21 7.60
C ILE A 116 -13.55 -19.02 7.90
N GLU A 117 -13.73 -20.27 8.30
CA GLU A 117 -12.64 -21.23 8.43
C GLU A 117 -12.36 -21.86 7.06
N VAL A 118 -11.19 -21.54 6.49
CA VAL A 118 -10.74 -22.16 5.24
C VAL A 118 -9.59 -23.09 5.57
N GLN A 119 -9.75 -24.36 5.20
CA GLN A 119 -8.67 -25.33 5.25
C GLN A 119 -7.71 -25.05 4.08
N MET A 120 -6.49 -24.62 4.40
CA MET A 120 -5.45 -24.48 3.39
C MET A 120 -5.00 -25.86 2.89
N GLN A 121 -4.40 -25.89 1.69
CA GLN A 121 -3.74 -27.09 1.15
C GLN A 121 -2.61 -27.63 2.04
N SER A 122 -2.08 -26.80 2.94
CA SER A 122 -1.09 -27.17 3.97
C SER A 122 -1.69 -27.87 5.21
N GLY A 123 -3.01 -28.09 5.24
CA GLY A 123 -3.73 -28.72 6.34
C GLY A 123 -4.09 -27.81 7.51
N HIS A 124 -3.64 -26.55 7.51
CA HIS A 124 -3.97 -25.58 8.56
C HIS A 124 -5.31 -24.89 8.28
N VAL A 125 -6.17 -24.80 9.30
CA VAL A 125 -7.45 -24.09 9.23
C VAL A 125 -7.21 -22.65 9.67
N ILE A 126 -7.54 -21.69 8.81
CA ILE A 126 -7.43 -20.27 9.13
C ILE A 126 -8.77 -19.56 9.04
N GLN A 127 -8.98 -18.65 9.98
CA GLN A 127 -10.18 -17.82 10.07
C GLN A 127 -10.02 -16.53 9.25
N LEU A 128 -10.73 -16.42 8.13
CA LEU A 128 -10.78 -15.24 7.28
C LEU A 128 -11.84 -14.25 7.79
N LYS A 129 -11.46 -12.97 7.93
CA LYS A 129 -12.39 -11.90 8.36
C LYS A 129 -13.02 -11.21 7.16
N PHE A 130 -14.29 -10.86 7.26
CA PHE A 130 -14.99 -10.10 6.23
C PHE A 130 -14.70 -8.59 6.35
N CYS A 131 -14.53 -7.92 5.21
CA CYS A 131 -14.45 -6.47 5.12
C CYS A 131 -15.80 -5.90 4.69
N SER A 132 -16.49 -5.18 5.58
CA SER A 132 -17.79 -4.56 5.26
C SER A 132 -17.70 -3.43 4.23
N THR A 133 -16.56 -2.74 4.13
CA THR A 133 -16.32 -1.65 3.17
C THR A 133 -16.03 -2.20 1.77
N CYS A 134 -15.05 -3.10 1.64
CA CYS A 134 -14.63 -3.64 0.34
C CYS A 134 -15.46 -4.84 -0.12
N LYS A 135 -16.36 -5.34 0.75
CA LYS A 135 -17.28 -6.47 0.51
C LYS A 135 -16.58 -7.76 0.09
N ILE A 136 -15.47 -8.09 0.73
CA ILE A 136 -14.67 -9.29 0.46
C ILE A 136 -14.23 -9.98 1.75
N PHE A 137 -13.99 -11.28 1.68
CA PHE A 137 -13.22 -11.99 2.71
C PHE A 137 -11.73 -11.70 2.52
N ARG A 138 -11.09 -11.15 3.56
CA ARG A 138 -9.70 -10.72 3.49
C ARG A 138 -8.78 -11.94 3.42
N PRO A 139 -7.95 -12.09 2.36
CA PRO A 139 -6.93 -13.12 2.32
C PRO A 139 -5.94 -13.01 3.48
N PRO A 140 -5.14 -14.06 3.75
CA PRO A 140 -4.09 -14.00 4.76
C PRO A 140 -3.12 -12.85 4.48
N ARG A 141 -2.82 -12.05 5.51
CA ARG A 141 -1.98 -10.83 5.49
C ARG A 141 -2.63 -9.56 4.92
N VAL A 142 -3.87 -9.63 4.44
CA VAL A 142 -4.59 -8.45 3.92
C VAL A 142 -5.36 -7.73 5.04
N SER A 143 -5.19 -6.42 5.14
CA SER A 143 -5.90 -5.54 6.07
C SER A 143 -6.57 -4.39 5.34
N HIS A 144 -7.70 -3.93 5.87
CA HIS A 144 -8.34 -2.73 5.33
C HIS A 144 -7.60 -1.50 5.87
N CYS A 145 -7.05 -0.70 4.96
CA CYS A 145 -6.44 0.59 5.28
C CYS A 145 -7.50 1.69 5.10
N SER A 146 -7.90 2.34 6.19
CA SER A 146 -8.89 3.43 6.17
C SER A 146 -8.40 4.69 5.46
N LEU A 147 -7.08 4.91 5.42
CA LEU A 147 -6.45 6.03 4.71
C LEU A 147 -6.53 5.85 3.19
N CYS A 148 -6.25 4.64 2.70
CA CYS A 148 -6.33 4.29 1.28
C CYS A 148 -7.76 3.93 0.83
N ASP A 149 -8.65 3.64 1.78
CA ASP A 149 -10.01 3.10 1.57
C ASP A 149 -10.02 1.82 0.72
N ALA A 150 -9.06 0.94 1.01
CA ALA A 150 -8.77 -0.24 0.23
C ALA A 150 -8.25 -1.38 1.13
N CYS A 151 -8.57 -2.62 0.76
CA CYS A 151 -7.90 -3.80 1.31
C CYS A 151 -6.56 -3.98 0.60
N ILE A 152 -5.49 -4.12 1.40
CA ILE A 152 -4.10 -4.27 0.98
C ILE A 152 -3.47 -5.39 1.80
#